data_AF-A0A4U1FGX7-F1
#
_entry.id   AF-A0A4U1FGX7-F1
#
_cell.length_a   1.000
_cell.length_b   1.000
_cell.length_c   1.000
_cell.angle_alpha   90.00
_cell.angle_beta   90.00
_cell.angle_gamma   90.00
#
_symmetry.space_group_name_H-M   'P 1'
#
loop_
_entity.id
_entity.type
_entity.pdbx_description
1 polymer ?
#
loop_
_entity_poly.entity_id
_entity_poly.type
_entity_poly.pdbx_seq_one_letter_code
_entity_poly.pdbx_strand_id
1 'polypeptide(L)'
;MTARPLDREEFSWHNITVLAMEMNNPSQVGSVPVTIKVLDVNDNAPKFPRFYEAFVCENAKAGQLIQTVSAVDQDDPRNGQHFYYSLAPEAANNPNFTVRDNQDNTARILTRRSGFRQQEQSVFYLPILISDNGQPVLSSTGTLTIQVCSCDDNGHVLSCSPEAYMLPVRLSRGALIAILACIFVLLVLVLLILSMRRHRKQPYIIDDEENIHENIVRYDDEGGGEEDTEAFDIAAMWNPREAQAGGASKTRQDMLPEIESLSRYVPQTCAVNSTVHSYVLAKLYEADMDLWAAPFDSLQTYMFEGDGSVAGSLSSLQSATSDSEQSFDFLTDWGPRFRKLAELYGASEGPAPLW
;
A
#
# COMPACT_ATOMS: atom_id res chain seq x y z
N MET A 1 35.94 40.54 18.90
CA MET A 1 35.21 39.52 18.13
C MET A 1 35.70 38.16 18.59
N THR A 2 34.82 37.20 18.78
CA THR A 2 35.17 35.81 19.10
C THR A 2 35.61 35.08 17.82
N ALA A 3 36.39 34.01 17.95
CA ALA A 3 36.84 33.21 16.81
C ALA A 3 35.72 32.33 16.21
N ARG A 4 34.72 31.99 17.01
CA ARG A 4 33.52 31.21 16.66
C ARG A 4 32.30 31.79 17.40
N PRO A 5 31.08 31.53 16.92
CA PRO A 5 29.87 31.81 17.71
C PRO A 5 29.93 31.07 19.05
N LEU A 6 29.35 31.68 20.08
CA LEU A 6 29.20 31.07 21.40
C LEU A 6 27.74 30.64 21.54
N ASP A 7 27.54 29.44 22.07
CA ASP A 7 26.24 28.84 22.34
C ASP A 7 26.24 28.38 23.80
N ARG A 8 25.30 28.88 24.60
CA ARG A 8 25.26 28.63 26.05
C ARG A 8 24.78 27.21 26.33
N GLU A 9 23.88 26.72 25.50
CA GLU A 9 23.27 25.39 25.54
C GLU A 9 24.32 24.31 25.30
N GLU A 10 25.33 24.61 24.48
CA GLU A 10 26.49 23.75 24.26
C GLU A 10 27.50 23.88 25.40
N PHE A 11 27.97 25.11 25.70
CA PHE A 11 28.96 25.38 26.74
C PHE A 11 28.69 26.69 27.49
N SER A 12 28.17 26.59 28.71
CA SER A 12 27.87 27.75 29.56
C SER A 12 29.11 28.46 30.15
N TRP A 13 30.28 27.81 30.18
CA TRP A 13 31.51 28.36 30.73
C TRP A 13 32.75 27.99 29.92
N HIS A 14 33.66 28.94 29.75
CA HIS A 14 34.99 28.70 29.18
C HIS A 14 36.07 29.14 30.16
N ASN A 15 37.03 28.25 30.43
CA ASN A 15 38.20 28.57 31.22
C ASN A 15 39.41 28.71 30.29
N ILE A 16 39.93 29.91 30.18
CA ILE A 16 41.12 30.21 29.37
C ILE A 16 42.24 30.72 30.28
N THR A 17 43.48 30.58 29.82
CA THR A 17 44.64 31.15 30.51
C THR A 17 45.29 32.15 29.57
N VAL A 18 45.37 33.40 30.00
CA VAL A 18 46.01 34.46 29.24
C VAL A 18 47.48 34.50 29.63
N LEU A 19 48.35 34.32 28.63
CA LEU A 19 49.80 34.42 28.79
C LEU A 19 50.28 35.77 28.24
N ALA A 20 51.05 36.49 29.04
CA ALA A 20 51.75 37.70 28.61
C ALA A 20 53.25 37.43 28.62
N MET A 21 53.91 37.59 27.48
CA MET A 21 55.36 37.36 27.33
C MET A 21 56.06 38.65 26.94
N GLU A 22 57.24 38.89 27.51
CA GLU A 22 58.07 40.02 27.10
C GLU A 22 58.71 39.77 25.73
N MET A 23 58.61 40.73 24.81
CA MET A 23 59.04 40.55 23.41
C MET A 23 60.53 40.23 23.26
N ASN A 24 61.37 40.80 24.13
CA ASN A 24 62.83 40.63 24.09
C ASN A 24 63.34 39.54 25.05
N ASN A 25 62.45 38.98 25.89
CA ASN A 25 62.80 37.95 26.85
C ASN A 25 61.69 36.90 26.97
N PRO A 26 61.68 35.88 26.10
CA PRO A 26 60.63 34.86 26.08
C PRO A 26 60.60 33.98 27.35
N SER A 27 61.61 34.09 28.23
CA SER A 27 61.62 33.40 29.53
C SER A 27 60.76 34.11 30.60
N GLN A 28 60.39 35.36 30.37
CA GLN A 28 59.58 36.15 31.30
C GLN A 28 58.10 36.12 30.86
N VAL A 29 57.34 35.20 31.47
CA VAL A 29 55.94 34.95 31.16
C VAL A 29 55.06 35.16 32.39
N GLY A 30 54.08 36.05 32.28
CA GLY A 30 52.97 36.16 33.23
C GLY A 30 51.79 35.31 32.76
N SER A 31 51.07 34.68 33.68
CA SER A 31 49.91 33.85 33.38
C SER A 31 48.75 34.21 34.31
N VAL A 32 47.56 34.40 33.75
CA VAL A 32 46.33 34.64 34.52
C VAL A 32 45.19 33.77 34.00
N PRO A 33 44.52 32.98 34.87
CA PRO A 33 43.31 32.26 34.48
C PRO A 33 42.13 33.24 34.37
N VAL A 34 41.33 33.08 33.33
CA VAL A 34 40.11 33.86 33.08
C VAL A 34 38.96 32.89 32.84
N THR A 35 37.92 33.03 33.65
CA THR A 35 36.67 32.29 33.48
C THR A 35 35.65 33.19 32.79
N ILE A 36 35.17 32.74 31.63
CA ILE A 36 34.17 33.42 30.81
C ILE A 36 32.85 32.70 31.02
N LYS A 37 31.84 33.42 31.52
CA LYS A 37 30.46 32.94 31.57
C LYS A 37 29.73 33.34 30.30
N VAL A 38 29.15 32.38 29.58
CA VAL A 38 28.26 32.67 28.46
C VAL A 38 26.89 33.04 29.03
N LEU A 39 26.34 34.17 28.56
CA LEU A 39 25.02 34.61 28.96
C LEU A 39 24.00 33.99 28.00
N ASP A 40 23.01 33.34 28.58
CA ASP A 40 21.77 32.90 27.92
C ASP A 40 21.06 34.01 27.15
N VAL A 41 20.51 33.65 26.00
CA VAL A 41 19.60 34.42 25.15
C VAL A 41 18.42 33.51 24.80
N ASN A 42 17.23 34.06 24.58
CA ASN A 42 16.05 33.25 24.24
C ASN A 42 16.09 32.85 22.76
N ASP A 43 16.76 31.76 22.43
CA ASP A 43 16.91 31.23 21.07
C ASP A 43 16.38 29.81 20.89
N ASN A 44 15.87 29.17 21.95
CA ASN A 44 15.14 27.91 21.87
C ASN A 44 13.64 28.12 22.08
N ALA A 45 12.83 27.37 21.34
CA ALA A 45 11.39 27.37 21.52
C ALA A 45 10.98 26.22 22.45
N PRO A 46 9.95 26.42 23.29
CA PRO A 46 9.47 25.38 24.19
C PRO A 46 8.82 24.27 23.40
N LYS A 47 9.11 23.02 23.75
CA LYS A 47 8.63 21.82 23.04
C LYS A 47 8.13 20.76 24.00
N PHE A 48 7.35 19.81 23.49
CA PHE A 48 7.02 18.63 24.29
C PHE A 48 8.28 17.81 24.58
N PRO A 49 8.47 17.33 25.82
CA PRO A 49 9.65 16.55 26.18
C PRO A 49 9.71 15.21 25.45
N ARG A 50 8.54 14.68 25.05
CA ARG A 50 8.35 13.40 24.35
C ARG A 50 7.08 13.49 23.51
N PHE A 51 6.89 12.52 22.62
CA PHE A 51 5.59 12.32 21.96
C PHE A 51 4.53 12.01 23.02
N TYR A 52 3.45 12.79 23.03
CA TYR A 52 2.29 12.51 23.88
C TYR A 52 1.29 11.66 23.11
N GLU A 53 0.90 10.56 23.75
CA GLU A 53 -0.24 9.75 23.34
C GLU A 53 -1.25 9.71 24.47
N ALA A 54 -2.50 9.97 24.11
CA ALA A 54 -3.64 10.00 24.98
C ALA A 54 -4.69 9.00 24.52
N PHE A 55 -5.58 8.60 25.44
CA PHE A 55 -6.77 7.85 25.10
C PHE A 55 -8.03 8.58 25.57
N VAL A 56 -9.09 8.47 24.80
CA VAL A 56 -10.42 8.96 25.15
C VAL A 56 -11.41 7.81 25.05
N CYS A 57 -12.24 7.65 26.08
CA CYS A 57 -13.26 6.62 26.09
C CYS A 57 -14.41 6.96 25.13
N GLU A 58 -15.00 5.97 24.48
CA GLU A 58 -16.19 6.18 23.63
C GLU A 58 -17.36 6.82 24.39
N ASN A 59 -17.53 6.43 25.65
CA ASN A 59 -18.53 6.97 26.57
C ASN A 59 -18.10 8.28 27.26
N ALA A 60 -16.99 8.90 26.84
CA ALA A 60 -16.49 10.14 27.43
C ALA A 60 -17.53 11.27 27.31
N LYS A 61 -17.69 12.02 28.39
CA LYS A 61 -18.59 13.18 28.46
C LYS A 61 -17.85 14.44 28.05
N ALA A 62 -18.58 15.48 27.65
CA ALA A 62 -17.98 16.80 27.42
C ALA A 62 -17.40 17.37 28.74
N GLY A 63 -16.24 18.02 28.65
CA GLY A 63 -15.50 18.60 29.77
C GLY A 63 -14.63 17.61 30.55
N GLN A 64 -14.51 16.36 30.09
CA GLN A 64 -13.69 15.33 30.71
C GLN A 64 -12.20 15.58 30.45
N LEU A 65 -11.37 15.43 31.48
CA LEU A 65 -9.91 15.49 31.37
C LEU A 65 -9.40 14.23 30.67
N ILE A 66 -8.70 14.44 29.56
CA ILE A 66 -8.02 13.39 28.80
C ILE A 66 -6.59 13.25 29.33
N GLN A 67 -5.83 14.34 29.25
CA GLN A 67 -4.43 14.34 29.65
C GLN A 67 -4.00 15.74 30.12
N THR A 68 -2.96 15.77 30.95
CA THR A 68 -2.24 17.00 31.30
C THR A 68 -0.89 16.94 30.61
N VAL A 69 -0.57 17.96 29.82
CA VAL A 69 0.68 18.06 29.06
C VAL A 69 1.55 19.16 29.64
N SER A 70 2.86 19.05 29.46
CA SER A 70 3.86 20.05 29.85
C SER A 70 4.90 20.20 28.75
N ALA A 71 5.65 21.30 28.79
CA ALA A 71 6.71 21.59 27.83
C ALA A 71 8.06 21.74 28.55
N VAL A 72 9.12 21.62 27.77
CA VAL A 72 10.49 21.88 28.19
C VAL A 72 11.16 22.81 27.19
N ASP A 73 12.03 23.65 27.71
CA ASP A 73 12.86 24.57 26.96
C ASP A 73 14.31 24.39 27.43
N GLN A 74 15.27 24.61 26.53
CA GLN A 74 16.70 24.43 26.83
C GLN A 74 17.35 25.71 27.38
N ASP A 75 16.73 26.87 27.13
CA ASP A 75 17.21 28.15 27.63
C ASP A 75 17.23 28.16 29.17
N ASP A 76 18.10 28.99 29.76
CA ASP A 76 18.16 29.15 31.21
C ASP A 76 16.84 29.75 31.73
N PRO A 77 16.12 29.10 32.66
CA PRO A 77 14.84 29.58 33.16
C PRO A 77 15.05 30.75 34.14
N ARG A 78 15.60 31.86 33.66
CA ARG A 78 15.86 33.07 34.46
C ARG A 78 14.52 33.60 34.98
N ASN A 79 14.27 33.38 36.27
CA ASN A 79 13.03 33.69 37.00
C ASN A 79 11.81 32.79 36.70
N GLY A 80 12.02 31.59 36.17
CA GLY A 80 10.92 30.67 35.84
C GLY A 80 10.36 30.95 34.46
N GLN A 81 10.79 30.15 33.50
CA GLN A 81 10.26 30.19 32.14
C GLN A 81 8.77 29.83 32.20
N HIS A 82 7.93 30.67 31.62
CA HIS A 82 6.49 30.44 31.58
C HIS A 82 6.06 30.07 30.18
N PHE A 83 5.25 29.02 30.09
CA PHE A 83 4.74 28.52 28.83
C PHE A 83 3.24 28.79 28.74
N TYR A 84 2.83 29.29 27.59
CA TYR A 84 1.44 29.45 27.20
C TYR A 84 1.04 28.38 26.22
N TYR A 85 -0.13 27.77 26.46
CA TYR A 85 -0.66 26.70 25.63
C TYR A 85 -1.94 27.11 24.93
N SER A 86 -2.01 26.90 23.63
CA SER A 86 -3.24 27.07 22.86
C SER A 86 -3.37 25.99 21.79
N LEU A 87 -4.55 25.89 21.19
CA LEU A 87 -4.66 25.16 19.93
C LEU A 87 -3.92 25.93 18.84
N ALA A 88 -3.29 25.21 17.93
CA ALA A 88 -2.70 25.83 16.75
C ALA A 88 -3.79 26.51 15.90
N PRO A 89 -3.46 27.57 15.12
CA PRO A 89 -4.45 28.34 14.36
C PRO A 89 -5.38 27.48 13.49
N GLU A 90 -4.85 26.44 12.87
CA GLU A 90 -5.59 25.47 12.05
C GLU A 90 -6.61 24.65 12.85
N ALA A 91 -6.42 24.50 14.16
CA ALA A 91 -7.29 23.75 15.06
C ALA A 91 -8.01 24.66 16.08
N ALA A 92 -7.95 26.00 15.94
CA ALA A 92 -8.52 26.93 16.92
C ALA A 92 -10.01 26.67 17.21
N ASN A 93 -10.77 26.24 16.21
CA ASN A 93 -12.20 25.91 16.31
C ASN A 93 -12.48 24.40 16.41
N ASN A 94 -11.55 23.61 16.97
CA ASN A 94 -11.74 22.16 17.08
C ASN A 94 -13.06 21.81 17.82
N PRO A 95 -13.95 21.01 17.20
CA PRO A 95 -15.25 20.67 17.79
C PRO A 95 -15.16 19.54 18.83
N ASN A 96 -14.04 18.81 18.86
CA ASN A 96 -13.89 17.59 19.64
C ASN A 96 -13.13 17.83 20.96
N PHE A 97 -12.13 18.71 20.93
CA PHE A 97 -11.22 18.95 22.06
C PHE A 97 -10.97 20.44 22.32
N THR A 98 -10.57 20.74 23.55
CA THR A 98 -10.15 22.08 23.98
C THR A 98 -8.90 21.97 24.84
N VAL A 99 -8.05 22.99 24.77
CA VAL A 99 -6.85 23.13 25.60
C VAL A 99 -7.13 24.22 26.63
N ARG A 100 -6.86 23.92 27.91
CA ARG A 100 -6.93 24.90 28.99
C ARG A 100 -5.58 25.00 29.67
N ASP A 101 -4.97 26.16 29.53
CA ASP A 101 -3.74 26.51 30.25
C ASP A 101 -4.03 26.63 31.76
N ASN A 102 -3.23 25.97 32.59
CA ASN A 102 -3.35 26.03 34.04
C ASN A 102 -2.48 27.12 34.67
N GLN A 103 -1.66 27.84 33.89
CA GLN A 103 -0.72 28.87 34.36
C GLN A 103 0.38 28.35 35.31
N ASP A 104 0.64 27.04 35.30
CA ASP A 104 1.66 26.36 36.10
C ASP A 104 2.66 25.59 35.20
N ASN A 105 2.83 26.04 33.95
CA ASN A 105 3.56 25.36 32.88
C ASN A 105 2.97 23.99 32.49
N THR A 106 1.69 23.77 32.80
CA THR A 106 0.93 22.62 32.32
C THR A 106 -0.36 23.07 31.65
N ALA A 107 -0.86 22.24 30.73
CA ALA A 107 -2.16 22.43 30.11
C ALA A 107 -3.01 21.17 30.19
N ARG A 108 -4.31 21.37 30.45
CA ARG A 108 -5.30 20.31 30.49
C ARG A 108 -6.00 20.19 29.16
N ILE A 109 -5.99 19.00 28.61
CA ILE A 109 -6.69 18.65 27.39
C ILE A 109 -8.04 18.06 27.77
N LEU A 110 -9.10 18.72 27.31
CA LEU A 110 -10.47 18.42 27.70
C LEU A 110 -11.29 18.06 26.46
N THR A 111 -12.20 17.09 26.61
CA THR A 111 -13.23 16.83 25.59
C THR A 111 -14.19 18.03 25.47
N ARG A 112 -14.52 18.44 24.25
CA ARG A 112 -15.51 19.49 23.99
C ARG A 112 -16.91 18.92 23.72
N ARG A 113 -16.97 17.70 23.20
CA ARG A 113 -18.19 16.94 22.90
C ARG A 113 -18.19 15.59 23.61
N SER A 114 -19.32 14.91 23.52
CA SER A 114 -19.46 13.48 23.84
C SER A 114 -19.72 12.65 22.57
N GLY A 115 -19.84 11.34 22.74
CA GLY A 115 -20.20 10.42 21.66
C GLY A 115 -19.05 10.20 20.69
N PHE A 116 -17.89 9.87 21.22
CA PHE A 116 -16.77 9.37 20.43
C PHE A 116 -17.09 7.94 20.03
N ARG A 117 -16.92 7.61 18.75
CA ARG A 117 -17.19 6.27 18.21
C ARG A 117 -15.94 5.80 17.50
N GLN A 118 -15.36 4.71 17.98
CA GLN A 118 -14.13 4.16 17.46
C GLN A 118 -14.28 3.74 15.98
N GLN A 119 -15.48 3.30 15.56
CA GLN A 119 -15.77 2.90 14.18
C GLN A 119 -15.85 4.10 13.21
N GLU A 120 -16.16 5.30 13.72
CA GLU A 120 -16.21 6.52 12.90
C GLU A 120 -14.82 7.15 12.79
N GLN A 121 -14.14 7.30 13.94
CA GLN A 121 -12.79 7.84 14.00
C GLN A 121 -12.07 7.32 15.24
N SER A 122 -11.06 6.47 15.04
CA SER A 122 -10.27 5.86 16.10
C SER A 122 -9.09 6.71 16.57
N VAL A 123 -8.62 7.66 15.76
CA VAL A 123 -7.46 8.49 16.06
C VAL A 123 -7.73 9.95 15.72
N PHE A 124 -7.37 10.85 16.63
CA PHE A 124 -7.34 12.29 16.43
C PHE A 124 -5.94 12.84 16.61
N TYR A 125 -5.59 13.83 15.79
CA TYR A 125 -4.36 14.59 15.91
C TYR A 125 -4.71 16.01 16.33
N LEU A 126 -4.24 16.41 17.51
CA LEU A 126 -4.51 17.73 18.07
C LEU A 126 -3.21 18.55 18.10
N PRO A 127 -3.02 19.51 17.17
CA PRO A 127 -1.87 20.39 17.20
C PRO A 127 -2.03 21.44 18.30
N ILE A 128 -1.07 21.46 19.22
CA ILE A 128 -1.00 22.34 20.38
C ILE A 128 0.19 23.27 20.16
N LEU A 129 -0.08 24.57 20.12
CA LEU A 129 0.92 25.62 20.08
C LEU A 129 1.39 25.90 21.50
N ILE A 130 2.70 25.94 21.69
CA ILE A 130 3.38 26.23 22.94
C ILE A 130 4.26 27.44 22.69
N SER A 131 4.12 28.47 23.51
CA SER A 131 4.93 29.69 23.42
C SER A 131 5.55 30.03 24.75
N ASP A 132 6.77 30.58 24.72
CA ASP A 132 7.44 31.07 25.91
C ASP A 132 7.01 32.50 26.26
N ASN A 133 7.62 33.05 27.31
CA ASN A 133 7.52 34.45 27.69
C ASN A 133 8.84 35.22 27.46
N GLY A 134 9.70 34.69 26.59
CA GLY A 134 11.03 35.23 26.30
C GLY A 134 11.01 36.46 25.40
N GLN A 135 12.19 37.01 25.11
CA GLN A 135 12.37 38.11 24.16
C GLN A 135 13.50 37.78 23.17
N PRO A 136 13.20 37.57 21.87
CA PRO A 136 11.86 37.51 21.27
C PRO A 136 11.05 36.32 21.80
N VAL A 137 9.72 36.40 21.73
CA VAL A 137 8.87 35.26 22.07
C VAL A 137 9.04 34.17 21.02
N LEU A 138 9.35 32.95 21.44
CA LEU A 138 9.46 31.80 20.55
C LEU A 138 8.32 30.81 20.82
N SER A 139 7.92 30.09 19.76
CA SER A 139 6.81 29.14 19.83
C SER A 139 7.07 27.91 18.97
N SER A 140 6.59 26.75 19.43
CA SER A 140 6.58 25.51 18.65
C SER A 140 5.20 24.85 18.69
N THR A 141 4.90 24.05 17.66
CA THR A 141 3.66 23.27 17.59
C THR A 141 3.98 21.80 17.84
N GLY A 142 3.40 21.23 18.89
CA GLY A 142 3.44 19.80 19.18
C GLY A 142 2.10 19.14 18.91
N THR A 143 2.10 17.97 18.26
CA THR A 143 0.86 17.22 17.99
C THR A 143 0.62 16.17 19.06
N LEU A 144 -0.54 16.24 19.71
CA LEU A 144 -1.03 15.21 20.62
C LEU A 144 -1.87 14.19 19.83
N THR A 145 -1.48 12.92 19.90
CA THR A 145 -2.24 11.81 19.32
C THR A 145 -3.24 11.29 20.35
N ILE A 146 -4.52 11.26 19.99
CA ILE A 146 -5.60 10.83 20.88
C ILE A 146 -6.28 9.61 20.25
N GLN A 147 -6.19 8.45 20.90
CA GLN A 147 -6.85 7.22 20.48
C GLN A 147 -8.22 7.08 21.15
N VAL A 148 -9.24 6.69 20.39
CA VAL A 148 -10.55 6.34 20.93
C VAL A 148 -10.55 4.89 21.35
N CYS A 149 -10.89 4.63 22.60
CA CYS A 149 -10.89 3.30 23.18
C CYS A 149 -12.23 2.98 23.84
N SER A 150 -12.58 1.70 23.87
CA SER A 150 -13.63 1.17 24.71
C SER A 150 -13.17 1.15 26.16
N CYS A 151 -14.03 1.56 27.08
CA CYS A 151 -13.73 1.64 28.51
C CYS A 151 -14.83 1.01 29.36
N ASP A 152 -14.49 0.58 30.58
CA ASP A 152 -15.46 0.13 31.58
C ASP A 152 -16.24 1.30 32.21
N ASP A 153 -17.21 0.97 33.07
CA ASP A 153 -18.02 1.97 33.80
C ASP A 153 -17.19 2.84 34.77
N ASN A 154 -16.00 2.37 35.14
CA ASN A 154 -15.06 3.09 36.01
C ASN A 154 -14.10 4.00 35.21
N GLY A 155 -14.14 3.96 33.87
CA GLY A 155 -13.27 4.73 32.98
C GLY A 155 -11.91 4.09 32.71
N HIS A 156 -11.72 2.81 33.04
CA HIS A 156 -10.54 2.06 32.65
C HIS A 156 -10.64 1.61 31.19
N VAL A 157 -9.54 1.76 30.48
CA VAL A 157 -9.43 1.34 29.08
C VAL A 157 -9.46 -0.19 28.98
N LEU A 158 -10.35 -0.70 28.14
CA LEU A 158 -10.48 -2.12 27.83
C LEU A 158 -9.79 -2.48 26.51
N SER A 159 -10.09 -1.73 25.44
CA SER A 159 -9.51 -1.97 24.12
C SER A 159 -9.45 -0.70 23.29
N CYS A 160 -8.30 -0.47 22.65
CA CYS A 160 -8.07 0.64 21.70
C CYS A 160 -7.93 0.16 20.26
N SER A 161 -7.89 -1.16 20.01
CA SER A 161 -7.75 -1.70 18.66
C SER A 161 -9.12 -1.76 17.95
N PRO A 162 -9.22 -1.30 16.71
CA PRO A 162 -10.46 -1.40 15.92
C PRO A 162 -10.77 -2.86 15.53
N GLU A 163 -9.79 -3.75 15.63
CA GLU A 163 -9.84 -5.12 15.10
C GLU A 163 -10.50 -6.15 16.05
N ALA A 164 -10.74 -5.81 17.31
CA ALA A 164 -11.30 -6.77 18.28
C ALA A 164 -12.82 -7.01 18.13
N TYR A 165 -13.52 -6.20 17.33
CA TYR A 165 -14.97 -6.31 17.12
C TYR A 165 -15.38 -6.90 15.76
N MET A 166 -14.44 -7.36 14.93
CA MET A 166 -14.78 -8.29 13.85
C MET A 166 -14.98 -9.71 14.42
N LEU A 167 -15.93 -9.86 15.34
CA LEU A 167 -16.50 -11.19 15.63
C LEU A 167 -17.24 -11.66 14.37
N PRO A 168 -17.11 -12.96 14.05
CA PRO A 168 -17.35 -13.51 12.72
C PRO A 168 -18.77 -13.22 12.31
N VAL A 169 -18.97 -12.94 11.01
CA VAL A 169 -20.29 -12.81 10.39
C VAL A 169 -21.27 -13.72 11.11
N ARG A 170 -22.18 -13.14 11.90
CA ARG A 170 -23.28 -13.91 12.47
C ARG A 170 -24.23 -14.19 11.32
N LEU A 171 -23.86 -15.15 10.48
CA LEU A 171 -24.78 -15.75 9.54
C LEU A 171 -25.96 -16.24 10.38
N SER A 172 -27.13 -15.68 10.10
CA SER A 172 -28.40 -16.22 10.60
C SER A 172 -28.38 -17.73 10.39
N ARG A 173 -28.94 -18.49 11.34
CA ARG A 173 -29.07 -19.95 11.19
C ARG A 173 -29.67 -20.33 9.82
N GLY A 174 -30.54 -19.49 9.27
CA GLY A 174 -31.10 -19.65 7.92
C GLY A 174 -30.06 -19.49 6.79
N ALA A 175 -29.12 -18.56 6.90
CA ALA A 175 -28.06 -18.37 5.91
C ALA A 175 -27.07 -19.54 5.91
N LEU A 176 -26.79 -20.12 7.07
CA LEU A 176 -25.93 -21.31 7.18
C LEU A 176 -26.61 -22.56 6.58
N ILE A 177 -27.91 -22.73 6.79
CA ILE A 177 -28.69 -23.80 6.16
C ILE A 177 -28.73 -23.64 4.63
N ALA A 178 -28.93 -22.41 4.15
CA ALA A 178 -28.95 -22.12 2.71
C ALA A 178 -27.61 -22.45 2.05
N ILE A 179 -26.49 -22.07 2.66
CA ILE A 179 -25.14 -22.39 2.13
C ILE A 179 -24.91 -23.90 2.12
N LEU A 180 -25.25 -24.61 3.19
CA LEU A 180 -25.11 -26.07 3.23
C LEU A 180 -26.01 -26.77 2.20
N ALA A 181 -27.23 -26.28 1.98
CA ALA A 181 -28.12 -26.77 0.95
C ALA A 181 -27.56 -26.53 -0.46
N CYS A 182 -27.00 -25.35 -0.73
CA CYS A 182 -26.34 -25.04 -2.00
C CYS A 182 -25.14 -25.95 -2.26
N ILE A 183 -24.29 -26.18 -1.25
CA ILE A 183 -23.14 -27.09 -1.34
C ILE A 183 -23.61 -28.52 -1.63
N PHE A 184 -24.65 -29.00 -0.95
CA PHE A 184 -25.20 -30.33 -1.18
C PHE A 184 -25.76 -30.50 -2.60
N VAL A 185 -26.50 -29.52 -3.11
CA VAL A 185 -27.03 -29.53 -4.49
C VAL A 185 -25.90 -29.54 -5.51
N LEU A 186 -24.84 -28.74 -5.31
CA LEU A 186 -23.66 -28.75 -6.17
C LEU A 186 -22.96 -30.11 -6.16
N LEU A 187 -22.83 -30.75 -5.00
CA LEU A 187 -22.21 -32.06 -4.86
C LEU A 187 -23.01 -33.14 -5.60
N VAL A 188 -24.35 -33.12 -5.49
CA VAL A 188 -25.24 -34.01 -6.24
C VAL A 188 -25.12 -33.78 -7.75
N LEU A 189 -25.07 -32.52 -8.21
CA LEU A 189 -24.87 -32.19 -9.62
C LEU A 189 -23.52 -32.71 -10.13
N VAL A 190 -22.44 -32.54 -9.36
CA VAL A 190 -21.13 -33.06 -9.71
C VAL A 190 -21.15 -34.59 -9.80
N LEU A 191 -21.76 -35.29 -8.84
CA LEU A 191 -21.91 -36.75 -8.90
C LEU A 191 -22.75 -37.22 -10.09
N LEU A 192 -23.83 -36.50 -10.43
CA LEU A 192 -24.61 -36.76 -11.63
C LEU A 192 -23.79 -36.58 -12.90
N ILE A 193 -23.01 -35.50 -13.00
CA ILE A 193 -22.12 -35.26 -14.14
C ILE A 193 -21.06 -36.37 -14.24
N LEU A 194 -20.48 -36.80 -13.13
CA LEU A 194 -19.51 -37.90 -13.09
C LEU A 194 -20.15 -39.24 -13.47
N SER A 195 -21.37 -39.52 -13.00
CA SER A 195 -22.14 -40.71 -13.37
C SER A 195 -22.48 -40.72 -14.87
N MET A 196 -22.99 -39.60 -15.39
CA MET A 196 -23.25 -39.39 -16.81
C MET A 196 -21.98 -39.57 -17.66
N ARG A 197 -20.84 -39.03 -17.21
CA ARG A 197 -19.54 -39.23 -17.86
C ARG A 197 -19.08 -40.69 -17.80
N ARG A 198 -19.47 -41.46 -16.79
CA ARG A 198 -19.16 -42.88 -16.64
C ARG A 198 -20.06 -43.74 -17.54
N HIS A 199 -21.35 -43.43 -17.64
CA HIS A 199 -22.28 -44.11 -18.54
C HIS A 199 -21.98 -43.87 -20.03
N ARG A 200 -21.52 -42.67 -20.41
CA ARG A 200 -21.04 -42.40 -21.78
C ARG A 200 -19.81 -43.23 -22.19
N LYS A 201 -19.15 -43.92 -21.25
CA LYS A 201 -17.96 -44.75 -21.51
C LYS A 201 -18.27 -46.26 -21.57
N GLN A 202 -19.53 -46.68 -21.41
CA GLN A 202 -19.88 -48.08 -21.68
C GLN A 202 -20.07 -48.27 -23.20
N PRO A 203 -19.38 -49.22 -23.84
CA PRO A 203 -19.61 -49.53 -25.25
C PRO A 203 -21.01 -50.12 -25.40
N TYR A 204 -21.78 -49.61 -26.36
CA TYR A 204 -23.04 -50.24 -26.79
C TYR A 204 -22.72 -51.65 -27.30
N ILE A 205 -23.39 -52.66 -26.76
CA ILE A 205 -23.42 -54.01 -27.35
C ILE A 205 -24.36 -53.88 -28.56
N ILE A 206 -23.79 -53.84 -29.76
CA ILE A 206 -24.56 -53.94 -31.00
C ILE A 206 -24.88 -55.42 -31.21
N ASP A 207 -26.16 -55.73 -31.36
CA ASP A 207 -26.65 -57.05 -31.77
C ASP A 207 -26.67 -57.06 -33.30
N ASP A 208 -25.80 -57.85 -33.93
CA ASP A 208 -25.47 -57.79 -35.37
C ASP A 208 -26.58 -58.35 -36.30
N GLU A 209 -27.76 -58.68 -35.78
CA GLU A 209 -28.83 -59.34 -36.55
C GLU A 209 -29.94 -58.43 -37.10
N GLU A 210 -29.86 -57.10 -36.91
CA GLU A 210 -30.91 -56.18 -37.38
C GLU A 210 -30.38 -54.95 -38.15
N ASN A 211 -29.59 -55.21 -39.21
CA ASN A 211 -29.10 -54.16 -40.13
C ASN A 211 -29.78 -54.29 -41.51
N ILE A 212 -30.97 -53.70 -41.66
CA ILE A 212 -31.85 -53.77 -42.87
C ILE A 212 -31.81 -52.50 -43.73
N HIS A 213 -30.69 -51.80 -43.84
CA HIS A 213 -30.60 -50.55 -44.61
C HIS A 213 -29.79 -50.63 -45.92
N GLU A 214 -30.17 -51.56 -46.80
CA GLU A 214 -29.89 -51.43 -48.24
C GLU A 214 -31.15 -51.73 -49.06
N ASN A 215 -32.01 -50.71 -49.26
CA ASN A 215 -33.04 -50.74 -50.31
C ASN A 215 -33.37 -49.30 -50.76
N ILE A 216 -32.48 -48.67 -51.52
CA ILE A 216 -32.71 -47.35 -52.14
C ILE A 216 -33.18 -47.58 -53.58
N VAL A 217 -34.46 -47.30 -53.82
CA VAL A 217 -35.10 -47.24 -55.15
C VAL A 217 -34.80 -45.88 -55.78
N ARG A 218 -34.32 -45.86 -57.03
CA ARG A 218 -34.01 -44.64 -57.80
C ARG A 218 -35.28 -44.00 -58.34
N TYR A 219 -35.44 -42.70 -58.12
CA TYR A 219 -36.47 -41.84 -58.71
C TYR A 219 -35.86 -41.07 -59.90
N ASP A 220 -35.90 -41.67 -61.10
CA ASP A 220 -35.57 -41.02 -62.37
C ASP A 220 -36.70 -41.17 -63.41
N ASP A 221 -37.96 -41.29 -62.97
CA ASP A 221 -39.13 -41.43 -63.85
C ASP A 221 -40.29 -40.55 -63.33
N GLU A 222 -40.23 -39.25 -63.59
CA GLU A 222 -41.37 -38.41 -64.03
C GLU A 222 -40.91 -36.95 -64.17
N GLY A 223 -40.73 -36.52 -65.41
CA GLY A 223 -40.55 -35.11 -65.76
C GLY A 223 -41.78 -34.58 -66.50
N GLY A 224 -42.01 -33.26 -66.39
CA GLY A 224 -42.74 -32.50 -67.41
C GLY A 224 -43.57 -31.31 -66.93
N GLY A 225 -43.03 -30.09 -67.15
CA GLY A 225 -43.76 -28.84 -67.42
C GLY A 225 -44.36 -28.13 -66.20
N GLU A 226 -43.85 -27.00 -65.70
CA GLU A 226 -43.75 -25.68 -66.34
C GLU A 226 -45.05 -25.24 -67.04
N GLU A 227 -45.82 -24.38 -66.37
CA GLU A 227 -46.52 -23.24 -67.00
C GLU A 227 -46.92 -22.22 -65.91
N ASP A 228 -46.23 -21.08 -65.95
CA ASP A 228 -46.73 -19.71 -65.79
C ASP A 228 -47.44 -19.28 -64.49
N THR A 229 -46.72 -18.51 -63.68
CA THR A 229 -47.26 -17.23 -63.17
C THR A 229 -46.14 -16.20 -63.06
N GLU A 230 -45.87 -15.54 -64.19
CA GLU A 230 -45.19 -14.25 -64.23
C GLU A 230 -46.03 -13.21 -63.49
N ALA A 231 -45.56 -12.71 -62.35
CA ALA A 231 -45.89 -11.38 -61.83
C ALA A 231 -45.17 -11.16 -60.49
N PHE A 232 -43.96 -10.61 -60.50
CA PHE A 232 -43.70 -9.30 -59.89
C PHE A 232 -42.29 -8.85 -60.28
N ASP A 233 -42.30 -7.65 -60.85
CA ASP A 233 -41.24 -6.90 -61.47
C ASP A 233 -40.19 -6.44 -60.46
N ILE A 234 -38.98 -6.99 -60.54
CA ILE A 234 -37.83 -6.52 -59.75
C ILE A 234 -36.93 -5.61 -60.60
N ALA A 235 -37.42 -4.97 -61.66
CA ALA A 235 -36.71 -3.91 -62.39
C ALA A 235 -36.43 -2.64 -61.55
N ALA A 236 -36.69 -2.67 -60.24
CA ALA A 236 -35.91 -1.90 -59.27
C ALA A 236 -34.40 -2.28 -59.23
N MET A 237 -33.98 -3.30 -59.99
CA MET A 237 -32.59 -3.74 -60.20
C MET A 237 -31.89 -3.11 -61.41
N TRP A 238 -32.15 -1.85 -61.77
CA TRP A 238 -31.23 -1.12 -62.68
C TRP A 238 -30.82 0.25 -62.14
N ASN A 239 -29.60 0.25 -61.59
CA ASN A 239 -28.79 1.37 -61.14
C ASN A 239 -28.14 2.07 -62.35
N PRO A 240 -27.71 3.34 -62.25
CA PRO A 240 -26.29 3.53 -62.48
C PRO A 240 -25.62 4.61 -61.61
N ARG A 241 -24.55 4.15 -60.93
CA ARG A 241 -23.18 4.69 -60.98
C ARG A 241 -23.01 6.15 -60.51
N GLU A 242 -22.14 6.47 -59.57
CA GLU A 242 -20.79 5.97 -59.25
C GLU A 242 -20.42 6.64 -57.91
N ALA A 243 -19.66 6.07 -56.98
CA ALA A 243 -18.44 5.31 -57.17
C ALA A 243 -18.11 4.54 -55.88
N GLN A 244 -17.49 3.37 -56.05
CA GLN A 244 -16.37 2.82 -55.25
C GLN A 244 -16.50 2.77 -53.72
N ALA A 245 -16.17 1.69 -53.01
CA ALA A 245 -15.87 0.30 -53.27
C ALA A 245 -15.72 -0.31 -51.86
N GLY A 246 -16.18 -1.55 -51.66
CA GLY A 246 -15.65 -2.41 -50.59
C GLY A 246 -16.52 -2.61 -49.33
N GLY A 247 -17.35 -3.65 -49.37
CA GLY A 247 -17.49 -4.65 -48.30
C GLY A 247 -18.24 -4.28 -47.01
N ALA A 248 -19.42 -4.89 -46.81
CA ALA A 248 -19.99 -5.06 -45.47
C ALA A 248 -20.85 -6.33 -45.38
N SER A 249 -20.21 -7.42 -44.94
CA SER A 249 -20.87 -8.57 -44.32
C SER A 249 -21.41 -8.14 -42.95
N LYS A 250 -22.70 -8.38 -42.66
CA LYS A 250 -23.24 -8.27 -41.29
C LYS A 250 -22.97 -9.57 -40.55
N THR A 251 -21.95 -9.57 -39.70
CA THR A 251 -21.67 -10.59 -38.69
C THR A 251 -22.65 -10.48 -37.52
N ARG A 252 -22.96 -11.64 -36.90
CA ARG A 252 -23.69 -11.73 -35.62
C ARG A 252 -22.98 -10.86 -34.57
N GLN A 253 -23.73 -9.95 -33.96
CA GLN A 253 -23.44 -9.43 -32.63
C GLN A 253 -23.73 -10.57 -31.65
N ASP A 254 -22.70 -11.16 -31.06
CA ASP A 254 -22.69 -11.80 -29.73
C ASP A 254 -21.23 -12.23 -29.45
N MET A 255 -20.66 -11.77 -28.34
CA MET A 255 -19.26 -11.86 -27.90
C MET A 255 -18.28 -10.87 -28.56
N LEU A 256 -18.13 -9.71 -27.93
CA LEU A 256 -16.89 -8.94 -27.92
C LEU A 256 -16.18 -9.20 -26.58
N PRO A 257 -14.87 -9.48 -26.54
CA PRO A 257 -14.13 -9.40 -25.30
C PRO A 257 -14.05 -7.92 -24.90
N GLU A 258 -14.47 -7.62 -23.68
CA GLU A 258 -14.29 -6.32 -23.06
C GLU A 258 -12.82 -6.19 -22.66
N ILE A 259 -11.97 -5.88 -23.64
CA ILE A 259 -10.69 -5.24 -23.35
C ILE A 259 -11.04 -3.76 -23.26
N GLU A 260 -11.29 -3.29 -22.04
CA GLU A 260 -11.25 -1.86 -21.74
C GLU A 260 -9.88 -1.36 -22.17
N SER A 261 -9.89 -0.76 -23.36
CA SER A 261 -8.74 -0.18 -24.00
C SER A 261 -8.17 0.89 -23.08
N LEU A 262 -6.92 0.65 -22.68
CA LEU A 262 -5.96 1.67 -22.29
C LEU A 262 -6.21 2.97 -23.05
N SER A 263 -6.11 4.07 -22.30
CA SER A 263 -6.21 5.47 -22.71
C SER A 263 -5.97 5.70 -24.21
N ARG A 264 -7.02 6.22 -24.84
CA ARG A 264 -7.05 6.70 -26.23
C ARG A 264 -5.85 7.64 -26.45
N TYR A 265 -4.83 7.20 -27.19
CA TYR A 265 -3.75 8.08 -27.63
C TYR A 265 -4.33 9.12 -28.59
N VAL A 266 -4.44 10.37 -28.14
CA VAL A 266 -4.72 11.52 -29.00
C VAL A 266 -3.36 12.05 -29.48
N PRO A 267 -3.05 12.04 -30.79
CA PRO A 267 -1.83 12.64 -31.27
C PRO A 267 -1.95 14.16 -31.09
N GLN A 268 -1.20 14.73 -30.14
CA GLN A 268 -1.03 16.18 -30.08
C GLN A 268 -0.01 16.61 -31.15
N THR A 269 -0.37 17.66 -31.87
CA THR A 269 0.41 18.30 -32.93
C THR A 269 1.80 18.69 -32.44
N CYS A 270 2.83 18.28 -33.18
CA CYS A 270 4.22 18.60 -32.91
C CYS A 270 4.43 20.11 -32.78
N ALA A 271 4.70 20.58 -31.56
CA ALA A 271 5.22 21.92 -31.33
C ALA A 271 6.69 21.96 -31.77
N VAL A 272 6.96 22.94 -32.63
CA VAL A 272 8.21 23.20 -33.33
C VAL A 272 9.33 23.60 -32.35
N ASN A 273 10.51 23.00 -32.55
CA ASN A 273 11.81 23.30 -31.90
C ASN A 273 11.91 23.06 -30.39
N SER A 274 11.99 21.80 -29.98
CA SER A 274 12.42 21.46 -28.63
C SER A 274 13.35 20.23 -28.67
N THR A 275 14.47 20.28 -27.95
CA THR A 275 15.46 19.19 -27.89
C THR A 275 14.85 17.95 -27.24
N VAL A 276 15.45 16.77 -27.44
CA VAL A 276 14.99 15.51 -26.80
C VAL A 276 14.84 15.70 -25.29
N HIS A 277 15.71 16.50 -24.67
CA HIS A 277 15.66 16.81 -23.25
C HIS A 277 14.37 17.54 -22.83
N SER A 278 13.91 18.53 -23.59
CA SER A 278 12.66 19.23 -23.28
C SER A 278 11.43 18.36 -23.53
N TYR A 279 11.48 17.45 -24.51
CA TYR A 279 10.42 16.46 -24.72
C TYR A 279 10.32 15.49 -23.53
N VAL A 280 11.45 14.99 -23.04
CA VAL A 280 11.51 14.09 -21.88
C VAL A 280 10.97 14.77 -20.63
N LEU A 281 11.39 16.02 -20.34
CA LEU A 281 10.88 16.77 -19.19
C LEU A 281 9.37 17.05 -19.28
N ALA A 282 8.85 17.38 -20.46
CA ALA A 282 7.43 17.58 -20.66
C ALA A 282 6.63 16.29 -20.41
N LYS A 283 7.14 15.14 -20.84
CA LYS A 283 6.51 13.83 -20.60
C LYS A 283 6.61 13.37 -19.14
N LEU A 284 7.69 13.73 -18.44
CA LEU A 284 7.81 13.48 -17.00
C LEU A 284 6.75 14.28 -16.22
N TYR A 285 6.64 15.57 -16.51
CA TYR A 285 5.67 16.44 -15.84
C TYR A 285 4.22 16.01 -16.08
N GLU A 286 3.91 15.53 -17.29
CA GLU A 286 2.58 15.00 -17.64
C GLU A 286 2.25 13.72 -16.86
N ALA A 287 3.24 12.84 -16.62
CA ALA A 287 3.08 11.64 -15.81
C ALA A 287 2.93 11.94 -14.31
N ASP A 288 3.69 12.91 -13.79
CA ASP A 288 3.62 13.30 -12.37
C ASP A 288 2.29 13.98 -12.00
N MET A 289 1.62 14.60 -12.99
CA MET A 289 0.35 15.31 -12.81
C MET A 289 -0.88 14.47 -13.17
N ASP A 290 -0.72 13.18 -13.50
CA ASP A 290 -1.84 12.30 -13.82
C ASP A 290 -2.63 11.94 -12.55
N LEU A 291 -3.81 12.55 -12.41
CA LEU A 291 -4.76 12.33 -11.31
C LEU A 291 -5.32 10.90 -11.26
N TRP A 292 -5.15 10.12 -12.32
CA TRP A 292 -5.55 8.71 -12.40
C TRP A 292 -4.37 7.74 -12.33
N ALA A 293 -3.14 8.23 -12.18
CA ALA A 293 -2.01 7.38 -11.90
C ALA A 293 -2.21 6.68 -10.54
N ALA A 294 -2.03 5.36 -10.53
CA ALA A 294 -2.03 4.61 -9.28
C ALA A 294 -0.94 5.17 -8.35
N PRO A 295 -1.20 5.29 -7.03
CA PRO A 295 -0.22 5.81 -6.10
C PRO A 295 1.05 4.96 -6.15
N PHE A 296 2.21 5.63 -6.26
CA PHE A 296 3.50 4.94 -6.25
C PHE A 296 3.60 4.05 -5.00
N ASP A 297 4.05 2.81 -5.21
CA ASP A 297 4.28 1.80 -4.19
C ASP A 297 3.03 1.09 -3.62
N SER A 298 2.01 0.81 -4.46
CA SER A 298 1.02 -0.22 -4.13
C SER A 298 1.55 -1.62 -4.44
N LEU A 299 1.73 -2.45 -3.41
CA LEU A 299 2.06 -3.89 -3.52
C LEU A 299 1.09 -4.73 -4.37
N GLN A 300 0.01 -4.13 -4.88
CA GLN A 300 -0.96 -4.76 -5.77
C GLN A 300 -0.40 -5.09 -7.18
N THR A 301 0.72 -4.49 -7.60
CA THR A 301 1.32 -4.78 -8.92
C THR A 301 2.25 -5.99 -8.92
N TYR A 302 2.52 -6.61 -7.77
CA TYR A 302 3.34 -7.84 -7.68
C TYR A 302 2.55 -9.10 -7.30
N MET A 303 1.22 -9.01 -7.11
CA MET A 303 0.39 -10.18 -6.75
C MET A 303 -0.36 -10.81 -7.94
N PHE A 304 0.13 -10.63 -9.17
CA PHE A 304 -0.43 -11.31 -10.33
C PHE A 304 0.65 -11.95 -11.22
N GLU A 305 1.58 -12.66 -10.60
CA GLU A 305 2.25 -13.77 -11.28
C GLU A 305 2.30 -14.96 -10.31
N GLY A 306 1.50 -15.99 -10.62
CA GLY A 306 1.71 -17.32 -10.07
C GLY A 306 0.72 -17.77 -9.00
N ASP A 307 -0.57 -17.83 -9.33
CA ASP A 307 -1.43 -18.84 -8.70
C ASP A 307 -1.52 -20.04 -9.65
N GLY A 308 -0.63 -21.03 -9.43
CA GLY A 308 -0.62 -22.29 -10.18
C GLY A 308 0.74 -22.89 -10.55
N SER A 309 1.88 -22.25 -10.24
CA SER A 309 3.21 -22.82 -10.49
C SER A 309 3.83 -23.38 -9.21
N VAL A 310 4.11 -24.70 -9.18
CA VAL A 310 4.88 -25.38 -8.13
C VAL A 310 6.40 -25.29 -8.34
N ALA A 311 6.86 -24.47 -9.29
CA ALA A 311 8.27 -24.15 -9.45
C ALA A 311 8.58 -22.85 -8.68
N GLY A 312 9.38 -22.96 -7.62
CA GLY A 312 9.85 -21.80 -6.88
C GLY A 312 10.59 -20.81 -7.78
N SER A 313 10.29 -19.53 -7.62
CA SER A 313 10.93 -18.44 -8.35
C SER A 313 12.45 -18.46 -8.15
N LEU A 314 13.19 -18.80 -9.20
CA LEU A 314 14.64 -18.63 -9.27
C LEU A 314 14.96 -17.19 -9.66
N SER A 315 14.82 -16.27 -8.72
CA SER A 315 15.29 -14.90 -8.87
C SER A 315 15.62 -14.27 -7.51
N SER A 316 16.76 -14.68 -6.95
CA SER A 316 17.60 -13.75 -6.21
C SER A 316 19.05 -14.21 -6.35
N LEU A 317 19.79 -13.51 -7.21
CA LEU A 317 21.23 -13.43 -7.11
C LEU A 317 21.53 -12.65 -5.83
N GLN A 318 21.72 -13.36 -4.72
CA GLN A 318 22.37 -12.79 -3.55
C GLN A 318 23.55 -13.68 -3.19
N SER A 319 24.72 -13.24 -3.64
CA SER A 319 26.00 -13.73 -3.14
C SER A 319 26.05 -13.52 -1.62
N ALA A 320 26.00 -14.62 -0.89
CA ALA A 320 26.64 -14.71 0.41
C ALA A 320 27.61 -15.89 0.30
N THR A 321 28.86 -15.56 0.01
CA THR A 321 30.00 -16.45 0.23
C THR A 321 30.14 -16.64 1.73
N SER A 322 29.78 -17.81 2.22
CA SER A 322 30.35 -18.37 3.43
C SER A 322 30.47 -19.87 3.22
N ASP A 323 31.71 -20.36 3.26
CA ASP A 323 32.10 -21.76 3.13
C ASP A 323 31.27 -22.67 4.03
N SER A 324 30.17 -23.18 3.47
CA SER A 324 29.52 -24.39 3.94
C SER A 324 29.56 -25.37 2.78
N GLU A 325 30.37 -26.41 2.93
CA GLU A 325 30.50 -27.54 2.01
C GLU A 325 29.10 -28.01 1.57
N GLN A 326 28.69 -27.63 0.37
CA GLN A 326 27.47 -28.16 -0.22
C GLN A 326 27.78 -29.58 -0.67
N SER A 327 27.30 -30.57 0.08
CA SER A 327 27.44 -31.98 -0.31
C SER A 327 26.46 -32.29 -1.44
N PHE A 328 27.00 -32.78 -2.57
CA PHE A 328 26.25 -33.10 -3.78
C PHE A 328 25.94 -34.60 -3.91
N ASP A 329 26.02 -35.34 -2.79
CA ASP A 329 25.88 -36.80 -2.74
C ASP A 329 24.51 -37.29 -3.25
N PHE A 330 23.46 -36.48 -3.12
CA PHE A 330 22.14 -36.84 -3.64
C PHE A 330 22.08 -36.99 -5.17
N LEU A 331 23.07 -36.46 -5.91
CA LEU A 331 23.12 -36.60 -7.38
C LEU A 331 23.37 -38.04 -7.82
N THR A 332 23.94 -38.90 -6.98
CA THR A 332 24.11 -40.33 -7.32
C THR A 332 22.79 -41.10 -7.31
N ASP A 333 21.82 -40.66 -6.50
CA ASP A 333 20.54 -41.36 -6.30
C ASP A 333 19.53 -41.07 -7.41
N TRP A 334 19.75 -40.02 -8.20
CA TRP A 334 18.81 -39.57 -9.24
C TRP A 334 18.90 -40.39 -10.53
N GLY A 335 19.78 -41.39 -10.55
CA GLY A 335 19.91 -42.37 -11.62
C GLY A 335 20.94 -41.99 -12.70
N PRO A 336 21.14 -42.89 -13.69
CA PRO A 336 22.32 -42.87 -14.56
C PRO A 336 22.45 -41.63 -15.45
N ARG A 337 21.37 -40.86 -15.62
CA ARG A 337 21.36 -39.63 -16.43
C ARG A 337 22.10 -38.48 -15.76
N PHE A 338 22.29 -38.53 -14.43
CA PHE A 338 22.92 -37.46 -13.64
C PHE A 338 24.36 -37.78 -13.23
N ARG A 339 24.89 -38.93 -13.67
CA ARG A 339 26.26 -39.39 -13.35
C ARG A 339 27.35 -38.39 -13.72
N LYS A 340 27.22 -37.76 -14.88
CA LYS A 340 28.19 -36.78 -15.38
C LYS A 340 28.20 -35.49 -14.54
N LEU A 341 27.06 -35.14 -13.92
CA LEU A 341 26.97 -34.02 -12.99
C LEU A 341 27.59 -34.39 -11.64
N ALA A 342 27.32 -35.59 -11.13
CA ALA A 342 27.95 -36.09 -9.91
C ALA A 342 29.50 -36.11 -10.01
N GLU A 343 30.04 -36.54 -11.17
CA GLU A 343 31.49 -36.49 -11.44
C GLU A 343 32.06 -35.07 -11.43
N LEU A 344 31.31 -34.10 -11.98
CA LEU A 344 31.77 -32.71 -12.12
C LEU A 344 31.89 -31.97 -10.78
N TYR A 345 31.05 -32.36 -9.81
CA TYR A 345 31.00 -31.77 -8.47
C TYR A 345 31.67 -32.64 -7.40
N GLY A 346 32.46 -33.65 -7.80
CA GLY A 346 33.26 -34.46 -6.88
C GLY A 346 32.47 -35.44 -6.02
N ALA A 347 31.18 -35.63 -6.28
CA ALA A 347 30.28 -36.51 -5.53
C ALA A 347 30.38 -37.99 -5.93
N SER A 348 31.36 -38.35 -6.78
CA SER A 348 31.62 -39.73 -7.17
C SER A 348 32.98 -40.19 -6.62
N GLU A 349 32.97 -40.96 -5.53
CA GLU A 349 34.11 -41.82 -5.18
C GLU A 349 34.29 -42.90 -6.27
N GLY A 350 35.55 -43.22 -6.57
CA GLY A 350 35.99 -44.11 -7.64
C GLY A 350 35.45 -45.55 -7.56
N PRO A 351 35.83 -46.41 -8.53
CA PRO A 351 35.07 -47.60 -8.91
C PRO A 351 35.20 -48.74 -7.90
N ALA A 352 34.12 -49.49 -7.68
CA ALA A 352 34.14 -50.79 -7.00
C ALA A 352 33.16 -51.76 -7.70
N PRO A 353 33.34 -53.09 -7.57
CA PRO A 353 34.09 -53.95 -8.49
C PRO A 353 33.21 -54.76 -9.46
N LEU A 354 33.86 -55.33 -10.48
CA LEU A 354 33.34 -56.40 -11.35
C LEU A 354 32.89 -57.60 -10.52
N TRP A 355 31.60 -57.95 -10.54
CA TRP A 355 31.08 -59.34 -10.53
C TRP A 355 29.74 -59.38 -11.27
#